data_AF-A0A1F8QMP0-F1
#
_entry.id   AF-A0A1F8QMP0-F1
#
_cell.length_a   1.000
_cell.length_b   1.000
_cell.length_c   1.000
_cell.angle_alpha   90.00
_cell.angle_beta   90.00
_cell.angle_gamma   90.00
#
_symmetry.space_group_name_H-M   'P 1'
#
loop_
_entity.id
_entity.type
_entity.pdbx_description
1 polymer ?
#
loop_
_entity_poly.entity_id
_entity_poly.type
_entity_poly.pdbx_seq_one_letter_code
_entity_poly.pdbx_strand_id
1 'polypeptide(L)'
;MIPQFLLLVFGAYLLGSVPTAYLVARWRRGIDIRRFGSGNVGLSNVVASGSRWSSVIVVVFDLLKGMSPVYVALAIHLQLYQQVVVGLAAISGHNWTVFLRFNGGRGILTTLGVLIALAPWLALFGAILSFAWLPFRQFALGNLIALVLLPLLSWFVSGLFRIEQTLVLTLGLVAILLLVVARRLTAPRTEFWATMPVGEILLCRLLFDRDIRDRKVWLARMPSRTSSSE
;
A
#
# COMPACT_ATOMS: atom_id res chain seq x y z
N MET A 1 -23.67 -16.60 6.49
CA MET A 1 -22.43 -16.22 7.19
C MET A 1 -21.17 -16.68 6.45
N ILE A 2 -20.78 -17.96 6.45
CA ILE A 2 -19.51 -18.41 5.81
C ILE A 2 -19.44 -18.10 4.31
N PRO A 3 -20.47 -18.35 3.48
CA PRO A 3 -20.40 -18.06 2.04
C PRO A 3 -20.24 -16.57 1.74
N GLN A 4 -20.96 -15.71 2.48
CA GLN A 4 -20.87 -14.25 2.34
C GLN A 4 -19.48 -13.75 2.71
N PHE A 5 -18.89 -14.29 3.79
CA PHE A 5 -17.53 -13.96 4.19
C PHE A 5 -16.51 -14.33 3.10
N LEU A 6 -16.56 -15.56 2.58
CA LEU A 6 -15.63 -15.99 1.52
C LEU A 6 -15.79 -15.18 0.22
N LEU A 7 -17.03 -14.91 -0.18
CA LEU A 7 -17.32 -14.05 -1.34
C LEU A 7 -16.77 -12.64 -1.13
N LEU A 8 -16.89 -12.09 0.08
CA LEU A 8 -16.39 -10.76 0.40
C LEU A 8 -14.86 -10.71 0.43
N VAL A 9 -14.20 -11.75 0.95
CA VAL A 9 -12.73 -11.88 0.91
C VAL A 9 -12.23 -11.92 -0.53
N PHE A 10 -12.86 -12.74 -1.37
CA PHE A 10 -12.52 -12.84 -2.79
C PHE A 10 -12.80 -11.52 -3.53
N GLY A 11 -13.97 -10.92 -3.30
CA GLY A 11 -14.34 -9.63 -3.86
C GLY A 11 -13.40 -8.50 -3.43
N ALA A 12 -12.97 -8.47 -2.16
CA ALA A 12 -12.01 -7.52 -1.64
C ALA A 12 -10.65 -7.66 -2.33
N TYR A 13 -10.17 -8.89 -2.54
CA TYR A 13 -8.95 -9.13 -3.30
C TYR A 13 -9.05 -8.64 -4.75
N LEU A 14 -10.16 -8.93 -5.44
CA LEU A 14 -10.36 -8.47 -6.83
C LEU A 14 -10.47 -6.95 -6.92
N LEU A 15 -11.23 -6.32 -6.01
CA LEU A 15 -11.37 -4.87 -5.94
C LEU A 15 -10.02 -4.20 -5.61
N GLY A 16 -9.28 -4.75 -4.64
CA GLY A 16 -7.93 -4.31 -4.31
C GLY A 16 -6.97 -4.45 -5.50
N SER A 17 -7.13 -5.51 -6.29
CA SER A 17 -6.33 -5.79 -7.48
C SER A 17 -6.49 -4.76 -8.58
N VAL A 18 -7.57 -3.97 -8.63
CA VAL A 18 -7.76 -2.95 -9.68
C VAL A 18 -6.56 -1.98 -9.68
N PRO A 19 -5.76 -1.92 -10.78
CA PRO A 19 -4.51 -1.18 -10.80
C PRO A 19 -4.75 0.28 -11.18
N THR A 20 -5.38 1.04 -10.28
CA THR A 20 -5.84 2.42 -10.52
C THR A 20 -4.77 3.31 -11.14
N ALA A 21 -3.54 3.31 -10.60
CA ALA A 21 -2.45 4.12 -11.11
C ALA A 21 -2.10 3.81 -12.57
N TYR A 22 -2.09 2.52 -12.94
CA TYR A 22 -1.85 2.09 -14.31
C TYR A 22 -2.98 2.51 -15.24
N LEU A 23 -4.23 2.25 -14.84
CA LEU A 23 -5.41 2.59 -15.63
C LEU A 23 -5.52 4.08 -15.89
N VAL A 24 -5.37 4.90 -14.86
CA VAL A 24 -5.49 6.35 -14.97
C VAL A 24 -4.37 6.93 -15.84
N ALA A 25 -3.15 6.43 -15.72
CA ALA A 25 -2.04 6.92 -16.55
C ALA A 25 -2.17 6.49 -18.01
N ARG A 26 -2.62 5.26 -18.26
CA ARG A 26 -2.90 4.78 -19.62
C ARG A 26 -4.05 5.56 -20.25
N TRP A 27 -5.12 5.83 -19.51
CA TRP A 27 -6.29 6.56 -20.00
C TRP A 27 -6.00 8.03 -20.29
N ARG A 28 -5.34 8.75 -19.36
CA ARG A 28 -5.12 10.19 -19.50
C ARG A 28 -3.94 10.57 -20.38
N ARG A 29 -2.95 9.69 -20.53
CA ARG A 29 -1.66 10.00 -21.17
C ARG A 29 -1.16 8.97 -22.15
N GLY A 30 -1.81 7.82 -22.29
CA GLY A 30 -1.35 6.74 -23.16
C GLY A 30 -0.09 6.02 -22.67
N ILE A 31 0.49 6.41 -21.52
CA ILE A 31 1.79 5.90 -21.06
C ILE A 31 1.65 4.64 -20.19
N ASP A 32 2.66 3.77 -20.25
CA ASP A 32 2.87 2.72 -19.26
C ASP A 32 3.73 3.26 -18.12
N ILE A 33 3.13 3.50 -16.95
CA ILE A 33 3.85 4.03 -15.79
C ILE A 33 4.96 3.13 -15.28
N ARG A 34 4.94 1.83 -15.58
CA ARG A 34 5.99 0.89 -15.16
C ARG A 34 7.34 1.18 -15.83
N ARG A 35 7.35 1.99 -16.89
CA ARG A 35 8.56 2.44 -17.59
C ARG A 35 9.18 3.72 -16.99
N PHE A 36 8.57 4.31 -15.97
CA PHE A 36 9.00 5.57 -15.35
C PHE A 36 9.40 5.36 -13.90
N GLY A 37 10.30 6.21 -13.40
CA GLY A 37 10.65 6.31 -11.98
C GLY A 37 11.06 4.96 -11.39
N SER A 38 10.40 4.57 -10.29
CA SER A 38 10.69 3.28 -9.64
C SER A 38 10.16 2.05 -10.38
N GLY A 39 9.44 2.24 -11.49
CA GLY A 39 8.70 1.19 -12.21
C GLY A 39 7.47 0.66 -11.45
N ASN A 40 7.17 1.23 -10.28
CA ASN A 40 6.08 0.79 -9.44
C ASN A 40 4.74 1.40 -9.86
N VAL A 41 3.66 0.67 -9.59
CA VAL A 41 2.28 0.99 -10.01
C VAL A 41 1.54 1.78 -8.93
N GLY A 42 2.22 2.76 -8.32
CA GLY A 42 1.71 3.52 -7.17
C GLY A 42 1.67 5.03 -7.40
N LEU A 43 1.07 5.74 -6.44
CA LEU A 43 0.92 7.20 -6.46
C LEU A 43 2.24 7.93 -6.76
N SER A 44 3.34 7.54 -6.13
CA SER A 44 4.63 8.21 -6.29
C SER A 44 5.09 8.25 -7.75
N ASN A 45 4.77 7.21 -8.52
CA ASN A 45 5.15 7.13 -9.92
C ASN A 45 4.20 7.92 -10.83
N VAL A 46 2.92 8.01 -10.45
CA VAL A 46 1.96 8.91 -11.11
C VAL A 46 2.36 10.38 -10.91
N VAL A 47 2.80 10.73 -9.70
CA VAL A 47 3.38 12.06 -9.41
C VAL A 47 4.66 12.28 -10.22
N ALA A 48 5.56 11.30 -10.28
CA ALA A 48 6.80 11.38 -11.06
C ALA A 48 6.55 11.53 -12.57
N SER A 49 5.47 10.93 -13.09
CA SER A 49 5.06 11.15 -14.48
C SER A 49 4.60 12.60 -14.73
N GLY A 50 4.24 13.35 -13.69
CA GLY A 50 3.85 14.76 -13.76
C GLY A 50 2.34 15.03 -13.83
N SER A 51 1.48 14.08 -13.43
CA SER A 51 0.02 14.24 -13.51
C SER A 51 -0.61 14.53 -12.14
N ARG A 52 -0.87 15.81 -11.84
CA ARG A 52 -1.50 16.22 -10.57
C ARG A 52 -2.93 15.68 -10.45
N TRP A 53 -3.75 15.83 -11.49
CA TRP A 53 -5.13 15.32 -11.49
C TRP A 53 -5.21 13.80 -11.40
N SER A 54 -4.34 13.07 -12.11
CA SER A 54 -4.30 11.61 -11.98
C SER A 54 -3.91 11.16 -10.57
N SER A 55 -3.08 11.93 -9.88
CA SER A 55 -2.67 11.61 -8.51
C SER A 55 -3.85 11.65 -7.54
N VAL A 56 -4.75 12.63 -7.68
CA VAL A 56 -5.97 12.72 -6.85
C VAL A 56 -6.89 11.52 -7.06
N ILE A 57 -7.13 11.14 -8.33
CA ILE A 57 -7.96 9.97 -8.65
C ILE A 57 -7.37 8.71 -8.01
N VAL A 58 -6.06 8.52 -8.11
CA VAL A 58 -5.38 7.36 -7.51
C VAL A 58 -5.51 7.35 -5.99
N VAL A 59 -5.34 8.50 -5.33
CA VAL A 59 -5.53 8.62 -3.88
C VAL A 59 -6.93 8.18 -3.47
N VAL A 60 -7.96 8.75 -4.11
CA VAL A 60 -9.36 8.48 -3.78
C VAL A 60 -9.69 7.01 -4.00
N PHE A 61 -9.40 6.46 -5.18
CA PHE A 61 -9.74 5.08 -5.49
C PHE A 61 -8.95 4.06 -4.67
N ASP A 62 -7.66 4.30 -4.41
CA ASP A 62 -6.87 3.36 -3.61
C ASP A 62 -7.26 3.38 -2.13
N LEU A 63 -7.75 4.51 -1.60
CA LEU A 63 -8.39 4.57 -0.28
C LEU A 63 -9.72 3.82 -0.29
N LEU A 64 -10.60 4.15 -1.24
CA LEU A 64 -11.94 3.58 -1.33
C LEU A 64 -11.90 2.05 -1.48
N LYS A 65 -11.01 1.50 -2.31
CA LYS A 65 -10.91 0.05 -2.51
C LYS A 65 -10.43 -0.71 -1.26
N GLY A 66 -9.72 -0.05 -0.36
CA GLY A 66 -9.36 -0.63 0.95
C GLY A 66 -10.49 -0.48 1.97
N MET A 67 -11.16 0.67 1.96
CA MET A 67 -12.19 1.05 2.93
C MET A 67 -13.53 0.36 2.68
N SER A 68 -14.00 0.31 1.43
CA SER A 68 -15.33 -0.19 1.09
C SER A 68 -15.58 -1.67 1.42
N PRO A 69 -14.68 -2.63 1.17
CA PRO A 69 -14.98 -4.03 1.51
C PRO A 69 -15.06 -4.24 3.02
N VAL A 70 -14.29 -3.48 3.80
CA VAL A 70 -14.34 -3.52 5.27
C VAL A 70 -15.65 -2.91 5.79
N TYR A 71 -16.12 -1.81 5.22
CA TYR A 71 -17.46 -1.28 5.58
C TYR A 71 -18.59 -2.21 5.19
N VAL A 72 -18.49 -2.92 4.06
CA VAL A 72 -19.45 -3.96 3.71
C VAL A 72 -19.42 -5.10 4.74
N ALA A 73 -18.24 -5.52 5.18
CA ALA A 73 -18.08 -6.53 6.24
C ALA A 73 -18.75 -6.08 7.55
N LEU A 74 -18.59 -4.79 7.92
CA LEU A 74 -19.24 -4.19 9.07
C LEU A 74 -20.77 -4.16 8.92
N ALA A 75 -21.26 -3.75 7.75
CA ALA A 75 -22.70 -3.62 7.46
C ALA A 75 -23.45 -4.96 7.48
N ILE A 76 -22.77 -6.06 7.16
CA ILE A 76 -23.34 -7.42 7.25
C ILE A 76 -23.00 -8.12 8.58
N HIS A 77 -22.57 -7.35 9.59
CA HIS A 77 -22.29 -7.82 10.95
C HIS A 77 -21.24 -8.93 11.06
N LEU A 78 -20.22 -8.91 10.20
CA LEU A 78 -19.07 -9.79 10.36
C LEU A 78 -18.27 -9.44 11.62
N GLN A 79 -17.70 -10.44 12.27
CA GLN A 79 -16.84 -10.29 13.44
C GLN A 79 -15.55 -9.54 13.07
N LEU A 80 -14.90 -8.88 14.05
CA LEU A 80 -13.73 -8.04 13.77
C LEU A 80 -12.61 -8.79 13.04
N TYR A 81 -12.34 -10.05 13.39
CA TYR A 81 -11.30 -10.82 12.69
C TYR A 81 -11.65 -11.04 11.20
N GLN A 82 -12.93 -11.18 10.87
CA GLN A 82 -13.38 -11.32 9.48
C GLN A 82 -13.20 -10.00 8.73
N GLN A 83 -13.51 -8.88 9.37
CA GLN A 83 -13.27 -7.53 8.81
C GLN A 83 -11.77 -7.30 8.55
N VAL A 84 -10.90 -7.72 9.48
CA VAL A 84 -9.43 -7.71 9.32
C VAL A 84 -9.00 -8.57 8.13
N VAL A 85 -9.50 -9.79 8.00
CA VAL A 85 -9.16 -10.70 6.88
C VAL A 85 -9.61 -10.10 5.53
N VAL A 86 -10.79 -9.49 5.48
CA VAL A 86 -11.28 -8.77 4.29
C VAL A 86 -10.36 -7.60 3.93
N GLY A 87 -9.92 -6.82 4.93
CA GLY A 87 -8.94 -5.74 4.72
C GLY A 87 -7.58 -6.24 4.22
N LEU A 88 -7.07 -7.33 4.80
CA LEU A 88 -5.83 -7.98 4.35
C LEU A 88 -5.95 -8.49 2.91
N ALA A 89 -7.10 -8.99 2.51
CA ALA A 89 -7.36 -9.41 1.13
C ALA A 89 -7.30 -8.22 0.15
N ALA A 90 -7.91 -7.08 0.51
CA ALA A 90 -7.83 -5.86 -0.30
C ALA A 90 -6.39 -5.33 -0.46
N ILE A 91 -5.62 -5.30 0.63
CA ILE A 91 -4.20 -4.90 0.59
C ILE A 91 -3.38 -5.89 -0.24
N SER A 92 -3.62 -7.19 -0.08
CA SER A 92 -2.95 -8.24 -0.87
C SER A 92 -3.24 -8.09 -2.35
N GLY A 93 -4.50 -7.83 -2.73
CA GLY A 93 -4.88 -7.56 -4.12
C GLY A 93 -4.14 -6.36 -4.69
N HIS A 94 -4.03 -5.25 -3.95
CA HIS A 94 -3.26 -4.09 -4.41
C HIS A 94 -1.77 -4.43 -4.60
N ASN A 95 -1.18 -5.17 -3.66
CA ASN A 95 0.25 -5.47 -3.63
C ASN A 95 0.66 -6.49 -4.69
N TRP A 96 -0.16 -7.52 -4.87
CA TRP A 96 0.04 -8.62 -5.81
C TRP A 96 -1.17 -8.74 -6.73
N THR A 97 -1.46 -7.67 -7.47
CA THR A 97 -2.59 -7.64 -8.39
C THR A 97 -2.51 -8.72 -9.47
N VAL A 98 -3.59 -9.49 -9.59
CA VAL A 98 -3.76 -10.49 -10.65
C VAL A 98 -3.70 -9.86 -12.04
N PHE A 99 -4.14 -8.60 -12.19
CA PHE A 99 -4.19 -7.90 -13.47
C PHE A 99 -2.82 -7.45 -13.99
N LEU A 100 -1.80 -7.41 -13.12
CA LEU A 100 -0.42 -7.08 -13.52
C LEU A 100 0.56 -8.20 -13.15
N ARG A 101 0.13 -9.46 -13.27
CA ARG A 101 0.97 -10.64 -13.01
C ARG A 101 1.64 -10.61 -11.63
N PHE A 102 0.85 -10.26 -10.61
CA PHE A 102 1.25 -10.15 -9.21
C PHE A 102 2.31 -9.07 -8.92
N ASN A 103 2.48 -8.11 -9.83
CA ASN A 103 3.38 -6.97 -9.68
C ASN A 103 2.58 -5.68 -9.49
N GLY A 104 1.99 -5.52 -8.31
CA GLY A 104 1.17 -4.36 -7.94
C GLY A 104 1.95 -3.25 -7.22
N GLY A 105 1.22 -2.41 -6.49
CA GLY A 105 1.79 -1.28 -5.75
C GLY A 105 2.36 -1.67 -4.38
N ARG A 106 2.52 -0.68 -3.48
CA ARG A 106 2.96 -0.90 -2.08
C ARG A 106 1.81 -0.94 -1.07
N GLY A 107 0.60 -0.61 -1.50
CA GLY A 107 -0.59 -0.74 -0.67
C GLY A 107 -0.71 0.29 0.45
N ILE A 108 0.08 1.37 0.47
CA ILE A 108 0.03 2.38 1.55
C ILE A 108 -1.37 3.01 1.66
N LEU A 109 -1.93 3.51 0.55
CA LEU A 109 -3.26 4.11 0.54
C LEU A 109 -4.37 3.10 0.79
N THR A 110 -4.25 1.89 0.25
CA THR A 110 -5.20 0.81 0.52
C THR A 110 -5.18 0.38 1.99
N THR A 111 -3.99 0.34 2.59
CA THR A 111 -3.81 0.12 4.03
C THR A 111 -4.45 1.24 4.84
N LEU A 112 -4.23 2.51 4.46
CA LEU A 112 -4.89 3.63 5.13
C LEU A 112 -6.41 3.54 5.04
N GLY A 113 -6.97 3.15 3.89
CA GLY A 113 -8.41 2.91 3.73
C GLY A 113 -8.95 1.81 4.64
N VAL A 114 -8.23 0.69 4.74
CA VAL A 114 -8.56 -0.40 5.68
C VAL A 114 -8.51 0.09 7.13
N LEU A 115 -7.47 0.85 7.51
CA LEU A 115 -7.34 1.40 8.85
C LEU A 115 -8.45 2.40 9.19
N ILE A 116 -8.87 3.24 8.23
CA ILE A 116 -9.99 4.18 8.42
C ILE A 116 -11.27 3.41 8.74
N ALA A 117 -11.53 2.29 8.06
CA ALA A 117 -12.72 1.49 8.31
C ALA A 117 -12.65 0.71 9.64
N LEU A 118 -11.48 0.16 10.00
CA LEU A 118 -11.32 -0.65 11.22
C LEU A 118 -11.16 0.18 12.50
N ALA A 119 -10.36 1.24 12.44
CA ALA A 119 -9.96 2.03 13.60
C ALA A 119 -9.55 3.45 13.17
N PRO A 120 -10.52 4.36 12.94
CA PRO A 120 -10.27 5.72 12.43
C PRO A 120 -9.22 6.50 13.22
N TRP A 121 -9.19 6.38 14.55
CA TRP A 121 -8.21 7.05 15.40
C TRP A 121 -6.79 6.54 15.15
N LEU A 122 -6.61 5.24 15.00
CA LEU A 122 -5.31 4.64 14.66
C LEU A 122 -4.89 5.02 13.24
N ALA A 123 -5.82 5.10 12.30
CA ALA A 123 -5.55 5.62 10.96
C ALA A 123 -5.03 7.06 11.01
N LEU A 124 -5.65 7.92 11.82
CA LEU A 124 -5.23 9.31 12.02
C LEU A 124 -3.82 9.39 12.63
N PHE A 125 -3.55 8.63 13.71
CA PHE A 125 -2.20 8.58 14.29
C PHE A 125 -1.16 8.09 13.29
N GLY A 126 -1.45 7.01 12.57
CA GLY A 126 -0.56 6.47 11.54
C GLY A 126 -0.29 7.47 10.42
N ALA A 127 -1.30 8.23 10.01
CA ALA A 127 -1.16 9.30 9.02
C ALA A 127 -0.26 10.43 9.57
N ILE A 128 -0.54 10.96 10.76
CA ILE A 128 0.27 12.02 11.40
C ILE A 128 1.73 11.59 11.50
N LEU A 129 2.00 10.38 12.00
CA LEU A 129 3.35 9.84 12.10
C LEU A 129 4.02 9.71 10.73
N SER A 130 3.30 9.28 9.70
CA SER A 130 3.85 9.18 8.35
C SER A 130 4.18 10.55 7.74
N PHE A 131 3.28 11.53 7.91
CA PHE A 131 3.42 12.88 7.38
C PHE A 131 4.49 13.71 8.11
N ALA A 132 4.79 13.41 9.39
CA ALA A 132 5.90 14.03 10.12
C ALA A 132 7.26 13.83 9.43
N TRP A 133 7.41 12.80 8.60
CA TRP A 133 8.64 12.51 7.85
C TRP A 133 8.67 13.13 6.43
N LEU A 134 7.60 13.81 6.02
CA LEU A 134 7.51 14.45 4.70
C LEU A 134 8.55 15.56 4.48
N PRO A 135 8.83 16.47 5.45
CA PRO A 135 9.86 17.51 5.29
C PRO A 135 11.25 16.95 5.01
N PHE A 136 11.56 15.77 5.57
CA PHE A 136 12.83 15.08 5.38
C PHE A 136 12.90 14.27 4.08
N ARG A 137 11.84 14.26 3.26
CA ARG A 137 11.70 13.42 2.05
C ARG A 137 11.80 11.92 2.35
N GLN A 138 11.43 11.50 3.56
CA GLN A 138 11.52 10.12 4.05
C GLN A 138 10.14 9.54 4.41
N PHE A 139 9.11 9.86 3.61
CA PHE A 139 7.75 9.37 3.85
C PHE A 139 7.65 7.84 3.98
N ALA A 140 8.44 7.08 3.20
CA ALA A 140 8.48 5.61 3.29
C ALA A 140 8.99 5.11 4.66
N LEU A 141 9.95 5.81 5.26
CA LEU A 141 10.46 5.50 6.60
C LEU A 141 9.42 5.86 7.66
N GLY A 142 8.81 7.05 7.57
CA GLY A 142 7.72 7.46 8.46
C GLY A 142 6.55 6.47 8.45
N ASN A 143 6.16 5.96 7.27
CA ASN A 143 5.12 4.94 7.17
C ASN A 143 5.52 3.60 7.78
N LEU A 144 6.80 3.20 7.71
CA LEU A 144 7.26 1.98 8.39
C LEU A 144 7.19 2.16 9.91
N ILE A 145 7.69 3.29 10.41
CA ILE A 145 7.66 3.62 11.84
C ILE A 145 6.21 3.65 12.35
N ALA A 146 5.31 4.30 11.60
CA ALA A 146 3.89 4.30 11.91
C ALA A 146 3.35 2.87 12.03
N LEU A 147 3.56 2.01 11.01
CA LEU A 147 3.08 0.63 11.01
C LEU A 147 3.68 -0.23 12.15
N VAL A 148 4.90 0.05 12.59
CA VAL A 148 5.52 -0.61 13.75
C VAL A 148 4.88 -0.14 15.07
N LEU A 149 4.56 1.15 15.18
CA LEU A 149 3.99 1.73 16.39
C LEU A 149 2.49 1.46 16.53
N LEU A 150 1.74 1.27 15.43
CA LEU A 150 0.29 1.08 15.47
C LEU A 150 -0.17 -0.11 16.33
N PRO A 151 0.43 -1.32 16.25
CA PRO A 151 0.09 -2.43 17.16
C PRO A 151 0.36 -2.12 18.65
N LEU A 152 1.40 -1.34 18.94
CA LEU A 152 1.70 -0.91 20.32
C LEU A 152 0.64 0.08 20.79
N LEU A 153 0.32 1.08 19.96
CA LEU A 153 -0.70 2.08 20.25
C LEU A 153 -2.09 1.45 20.42
N SER A 154 -2.45 0.46 19.59
CA SER A 154 -3.74 -0.24 19.75
C SER A 154 -3.84 -0.96 21.09
N TRP A 155 -2.73 -1.52 21.58
CA TRP A 155 -2.70 -2.21 22.87
C TRP A 155 -2.86 -1.25 24.06
N PHE A 156 -2.15 -0.11 24.05
CA PHE A 156 -2.14 0.83 25.18
C PHE A 156 -3.36 1.76 25.21
N VAL A 157 -3.91 2.12 24.04
CA VAL A 157 -4.99 3.11 23.95
C VAL A 157 -6.38 2.45 23.79
N SER A 158 -6.42 1.11 23.78
CA SER A 158 -7.67 0.33 23.73
C SER A 158 -8.66 0.70 24.83
N GLY A 159 -8.19 0.88 26.06
CA GLY A 159 -9.02 1.28 27.20
C GLY A 159 -9.61 2.68 27.04
N LEU A 160 -8.84 3.61 26.47
CA LEU A 160 -9.28 4.99 26.24
C LEU A 160 -10.33 5.08 25.11
N PHE A 161 -10.17 4.29 24.04
CA PHE A 161 -11.07 4.28 22.88
C PHE A 161 -12.13 3.17 22.91
N ARG A 162 -12.28 2.46 24.04
CA ARG A 162 -13.25 1.36 24.22
C ARG A 162 -13.17 0.28 23.13
N ILE A 163 -11.95 -0.13 22.78
CA ILE A 163 -11.73 -1.19 21.79
C ILE A 163 -11.94 -2.56 22.47
N GLU A 164 -13.14 -3.13 22.34
CA GLU A 164 -13.52 -4.38 23.01
C GLU A 164 -12.63 -5.57 22.60
N GLN A 165 -12.24 -5.66 21.33
CA GLN A 165 -11.46 -6.78 20.78
C GLN A 165 -10.01 -6.39 20.48
N THR A 166 -9.33 -5.84 21.50
CA THR A 166 -7.95 -5.31 21.39
C THR A 166 -6.98 -6.32 20.78
N LEU A 167 -7.00 -7.57 21.24
CA LEU A 167 -6.09 -8.62 20.75
C LEU A 167 -6.25 -8.84 19.24
N VAL A 168 -7.49 -8.95 18.75
CA VAL A 168 -7.79 -9.18 17.34
C VAL A 168 -7.31 -8.01 16.49
N LEU A 169 -7.56 -6.78 16.94
CA LEU A 169 -7.09 -5.58 16.24
C LEU A 169 -5.56 -5.52 16.20
N THR A 170 -4.89 -5.73 17.33
CA THR A 170 -3.42 -5.72 17.43
C THR A 170 -2.80 -6.78 16.51
N LEU A 171 -3.32 -8.01 16.50
CA LEU A 171 -2.85 -9.06 15.59
C LEU A 171 -3.12 -8.71 14.12
N GLY A 172 -4.26 -8.08 13.82
CA GLY A 172 -4.56 -7.55 12.49
C GLY A 172 -3.57 -6.49 12.02
N LEU A 173 -3.19 -5.55 12.90
CA LEU A 173 -2.19 -4.51 12.61
C LEU A 173 -0.79 -5.12 12.41
N VAL A 174 -0.43 -6.14 13.20
CA VAL A 174 0.80 -6.91 12.98
C VAL A 174 0.76 -7.60 11.61
N ALA A 175 -0.36 -8.22 11.24
CA ALA A 175 -0.51 -8.84 9.92
C ALA A 175 -0.38 -7.81 8.77
N ILE A 176 -0.95 -6.61 8.92
CA ILE A 176 -0.78 -5.50 7.97
C ILE A 176 0.69 -5.09 7.87
N LEU A 177 1.38 -4.92 9.00
CA LEU A 177 2.81 -4.60 9.03
C LEU A 177 3.62 -5.67 8.28
N LEU A 178 3.39 -6.95 8.57
CA LEU A 178 4.07 -8.07 7.91
C LEU A 178 3.81 -8.10 6.41
N LEU A 179 2.57 -7.81 5.98
CA LEU A 179 2.20 -7.77 4.56
C LEU A 179 2.92 -6.61 3.84
N VAL A 180 2.97 -5.42 4.44
CA VAL A 180 3.72 -4.28 3.89
C VAL A 180 5.21 -4.58 3.83
N VAL A 181 5.79 -5.15 4.89
CA VAL A 181 7.21 -5.56 4.91
C VAL A 181 7.49 -6.61 3.84
N ALA A 182 6.66 -7.64 3.72
CA ALA A 182 6.76 -8.65 2.68
C ALA A 182 6.75 -7.98 1.30
N ARG A 183 5.80 -7.07 1.03
CA ARG A 183 5.73 -6.36 -0.25
C ARG A 183 6.96 -5.48 -0.50
N ARG A 184 7.56 -4.87 0.53
CA ARG A 184 8.82 -4.11 0.40
C ARG A 184 9.96 -5.01 -0.07
N LEU A 185 10.11 -6.17 0.56
CA LEU A 185 11.20 -7.11 0.32
C LEU A 185 11.05 -7.86 -1.01
N THR A 186 9.83 -8.27 -1.36
CA THR A 186 9.52 -9.03 -2.59
C THR A 186 9.29 -8.14 -3.82
N ALA A 187 9.75 -6.89 -3.81
CA ALA A 187 9.65 -6.04 -4.99
C ALA A 187 10.39 -6.69 -6.18
N PRO A 188 9.97 -6.45 -7.44
CA PRO A 188 10.71 -6.91 -8.62
C PRO A 188 12.19 -6.52 -8.54
N ARG A 189 13.08 -7.40 -9.00
CA ARG A 189 14.52 -7.12 -9.01
C ARG A 189 14.83 -6.03 -10.02
N THR A 190 15.76 -5.16 -9.67
CA THR A 190 16.28 -4.09 -10.53
C THR A 190 17.73 -4.37 -10.95
N GLU A 191 18.29 -3.52 -11.79
CA GLU A 191 19.68 -3.64 -12.27
C GLU A 191 20.71 -3.58 -11.13
N PHE A 192 20.37 -2.92 -10.01
CA PHE A 192 21.24 -2.81 -8.84
C PHE A 192 21.52 -4.15 -8.16
N TRP A 193 20.72 -5.19 -8.42
CA TRP A 193 20.97 -6.55 -7.92
C TRP A 193 22.22 -7.19 -8.52
N ALA A 194 22.71 -6.68 -9.65
CA ALA A 194 23.96 -7.15 -10.26
C ALA A 194 25.19 -6.46 -9.68
N THR A 195 25.03 -5.29 -9.05
CA THR A 195 26.16 -4.42 -8.67
C THR A 195 26.32 -4.23 -7.15
N MET A 196 25.28 -4.52 -6.36
CA MET A 196 25.29 -4.27 -4.91
C MET A 196 25.05 -5.55 -4.08
N PRO A 197 25.58 -5.60 -2.84
CA PRO A 197 25.31 -6.70 -1.92
C PRO A 197 23.82 -6.83 -1.59
N VAL A 198 23.30 -8.06 -1.57
CA VAL A 198 21.88 -8.35 -1.30
C VAL A 198 21.40 -7.75 0.04
N GLY A 199 22.22 -7.83 1.09
CA GLY A 199 21.87 -7.29 2.40
C GLY A 199 21.63 -5.78 2.40
N GLU A 200 22.40 -5.03 1.60
CA GLU A 200 22.22 -3.57 1.47
C GLU A 200 20.93 -3.23 0.72
N ILE A 201 20.61 -3.97 -0.34
CA ILE A 201 19.36 -3.81 -1.09
C ILE A 201 18.16 -4.12 -0.19
N LEU A 202 18.20 -5.21 0.57
CA LEU A 202 17.10 -5.58 1.47
C LEU A 202 16.91 -4.54 2.58
N LEU A 203 17.99 -3.99 3.14
CA LEU A 203 17.93 -2.91 4.12
C LEU A 203 17.33 -1.64 3.51
N CYS A 204 17.74 -1.27 2.29
CA CYS A 204 17.18 -0.12 1.58
C CYS A 204 15.70 -0.31 1.26
N ARG A 205 15.29 -1.53 0.85
CA ARG A 205 13.89 -1.87 0.60
C ARG A 205 13.06 -1.75 1.87
N LEU A 206 13.56 -2.29 2.97
CA LEU A 206 12.88 -2.24 4.25
C LEU A 206 12.67 -0.79 4.70
N LEU A 207 13.75 0.00 4.80
CA LEU A 207 13.70 1.34 5.39
C LEU A 207 13.12 2.39 4.45
N PHE A 208 13.52 2.37 3.18
CA PHE A 208 13.31 3.47 2.23
C PHE A 208 12.41 3.12 1.06
N ASP A 209 11.91 1.88 1.00
CA ASP A 209 11.03 1.36 -0.06
C ASP A 209 11.64 1.38 -1.48
N ARG A 210 12.98 1.24 -1.57
CA ARG A 210 13.78 1.36 -2.80
C ARG A 210 15.05 0.52 -2.72
N ASP A 211 15.69 0.25 -3.85
CA ASP A 211 16.87 -0.64 -3.88
C ASP A 211 18.19 0.08 -3.53
N ILE A 212 18.22 1.42 -3.59
CA ILE A 212 19.41 2.25 -3.31
C ILE A 212 19.09 3.43 -2.39
N ARG A 213 20.08 3.95 -1.65
CA ARG A 213 19.87 5.10 -0.74
C ARG A 213 19.50 6.39 -1.49
N ASP A 214 20.15 6.66 -2.62
CA ASP A 214 19.94 7.89 -3.38
C ASP A 214 18.56 7.90 -4.07
N ARG A 215 17.68 8.78 -3.57
CA ARG A 215 16.32 8.96 -4.11
C ARG A 215 16.31 9.50 -5.53
N LYS A 216 17.24 10.40 -5.88
CA LYS A 216 17.25 11.07 -7.18
C LYS A 216 17.60 10.06 -8.26
N VAL A 217 18.67 9.29 -8.05
CA VAL A 217 19.09 8.22 -8.97
C VAL A 217 17.99 7.17 -9.10
N TRP A 218 17.35 6.77 -7.99
CA TRP A 218 16.25 5.80 -8.00
C TRP A 218 15.05 6.24 -8.86
N LEU A 219 14.76 7.55 -8.90
CA LEU A 219 13.65 8.11 -9.67
C LEU A 219 14.04 8.58 -11.07
N ALA A 220 15.34 8.59 -11.41
CA ALA A 220 15.85 9.12 -12.67
C ALA A 220 15.62 8.21 -13.89
N ARG A 221 15.05 7.01 -13.71
CA ARG A 221 14.62 6.16 -14.82
C ARG A 221 13.52 6.85 -15.64
N MET A 222 13.93 7.48 -16.72
CA MET A 222 13.07 7.91 -17.81
C MET A 222 13.12 6.83 -18.90
N PRO A 223 12.02 6.57 -19.61
CA PRO A 223 12.10 5.75 -20.81
C PRO A 223 13.10 6.39 -21.79
N SER A 224 13.98 5.59 -22.38
CA SER A 224 14.74 6.04 -23.54
C SER A 224 13.75 6.50 -24.61
N ARG A 225 14.05 7.59 -25.32
CA ARG A 225 13.19 8.18 -26.37
C ARG A 225 12.90 7.23 -27.56
N THR A 226 13.27 5.95 -27.50
CA THR A 226 13.27 4.99 -28.60
C THR A 226 12.09 4.01 -28.63
N SER A 227 11.11 4.08 -27.71
CA SER A 227 10.00 3.11 -27.68
C SER A 227 8.63 3.69 -28.08
N SER A 228 8.58 4.57 -29.08
CA SER A 228 7.32 5.06 -29.69
C SER A 228 6.95 4.33 -30.98
N SER A 229 7.53 3.15 -31.24
CA SER A 229 7.21 2.32 -32.40
C SER A 229 7.37 0.85 -32.00
N GLU A 230 6.32 0.25 -31.45
CA GLU A 230 5.99 -1.19 -31.49
C GLU A 230 4.66 -1.44 -30.74
#